data_AF-A0AAJ2FTS3-F1
#
_entry.id   AF-A0AAJ2FTS3-F1
#
_cell.length_a   1.000
_cell.length_b   1.000
_cell.length_c   1.000
_cell.angle_alpha   90.00
_cell.angle_beta   90.00
_cell.angle_gamma   90.00
#
_symmetry.space_group_name_H-M   'P 1'
#
loop_
_entity.id
_entity.type
_entity.pdbx_description
1 polymer ?
#
loop_
_entity_poly.entity_id
_entity_poly.type
_entity_poly.pdbx_seq_one_letter_code
_entity_poly.pdbx_strand_id
1 'polypeptide(L)'
;MRLVHLGMKHFLWMTLASLSGLNATQAAAETPGDQDLLRQHQERLLEQQQRRLEALKALPGKAAQPAQPMAPADKRCFPIKDIDLQGAESLSVNERERLLKPYLGQCLGVPQLNELLKTITNHYIDKGLVTSRAYLPQQDLSTGHLKVLVVEGKLEGLKGADGSQLSERELAMAFPGKTGELVNLRDIEQMVDQLNRLPSNQAQMELAPGQAVGGSEVLVKNTPQKPWRAGLSRSNDGQKSTGQLAVFGSAGNAPLKPEQAKALTARRTLCLTHPVSRLARAVAPSKGAIFYPE
;
A
#
# COMPACT_ATOMS: atom_id res chain seq x y z
N MET A 1 -59.13 51.80 -28.46
CA MET A 1 -58.17 52.78 -27.91
C MET A 1 -57.21 52.03 -26.99
N ARG A 2 -56.03 51.66 -27.51
CA ARG A 2 -54.69 52.23 -27.22
C ARG A 2 -54.13 51.78 -25.86
N LEU A 3 -53.22 50.79 -25.85
CA LEU A 3 -51.72 50.88 -25.91
C LEU A 3 -51.14 50.96 -24.48
N VAL A 4 -50.48 49.93 -23.93
CA VAL A 4 -49.07 49.49 -24.13
C VAL A 4 -48.04 50.63 -23.96
N HIS A 5 -47.29 50.58 -22.84
CA HIS A 5 -46.00 51.22 -22.56
C HIS A 5 -45.41 50.50 -21.34
N LEU A 6 -44.12 50.21 -21.14
CA LEU A 6 -42.84 50.40 -21.85
C LEU A 6 -41.83 49.67 -20.92
N GLY A 7 -41.10 48.62 -21.29
CA GLY A 7 -39.82 48.68 -22.03
C GLY A 7 -38.67 49.24 -21.19
N MET A 8 -37.69 48.41 -20.77
CA MET A 8 -36.24 48.69 -20.93
C MET A 8 -35.37 47.48 -20.51
N LYS A 9 -34.86 46.75 -21.52
CA LYS A 9 -33.65 45.92 -21.41
C LYS A 9 -32.46 46.80 -21.84
N HIS A 10 -31.28 46.46 -21.31
CA HIS A 10 -29.93 46.94 -21.67
C HIS A 10 -29.50 48.28 -21.06
N PHE A 11 -28.65 48.20 -20.03
CA PHE A 11 -27.60 49.20 -19.85
C PHE A 11 -26.40 48.57 -19.13
N LEU A 12 -25.22 48.84 -19.71
CA LEU A 12 -23.90 48.82 -19.08
C LEU A 12 -23.11 47.49 -18.99
N TRP A 13 -22.65 47.05 -20.16
CA TRP A 13 -21.24 46.70 -20.35
C TRP A 13 -20.36 47.96 -20.18
N MET A 14 -19.11 47.79 -19.73
CA MET A 14 -18.02 48.77 -19.55
C MET A 14 -17.91 49.49 -18.20
N THR A 15 -17.14 48.88 -17.29
CA THR A 15 -16.03 49.45 -16.48
C THR A 15 -15.39 48.26 -15.75
N LEU A 16 -14.09 48.07 -15.58
CA LEU A 16 -12.92 48.88 -15.82
C LEU A 16 -11.73 47.92 -16.00
N ALA A 17 -10.93 48.15 -17.04
CA ALA A 17 -9.59 47.60 -17.14
C ALA A 17 -8.72 48.12 -15.98
N SER A 18 -7.93 47.23 -15.39
CA SER A 18 -6.60 47.44 -14.77
C SER A 18 -6.42 46.62 -13.49
N LEU A 19 -5.86 45.41 -13.60
CA LEU A 19 -4.94 44.89 -12.59
C LEU A 19 -4.10 43.76 -13.21
N SER A 20 -3.34 44.10 -14.25
CA SER A 20 -2.15 43.33 -14.63
C SER A 20 -1.08 43.58 -13.57
N GLY A 21 -1.28 43.01 -12.38
CA GLY A 21 -0.25 42.93 -11.37
C GLY A 21 0.78 41.91 -11.81
N LEU A 22 2.02 42.35 -12.02
CA LEU A 22 3.17 41.48 -12.21
C LEU A 22 3.21 40.45 -11.07
N ASN A 23 2.88 39.19 -11.37
CA ASN A 23 3.38 38.07 -10.59
C ASN A 23 4.87 37.93 -10.91
N ALA A 24 5.68 38.80 -10.30
CA ALA A 24 7.08 38.50 -10.11
C ALA A 24 7.14 37.32 -9.14
N THR A 25 7.20 36.09 -9.67
CA THR A 25 7.76 34.97 -8.94
C THR A 25 9.21 35.33 -8.64
N GLN A 26 9.44 36.01 -7.51
CA GLN A 26 10.77 36.12 -6.93
C GLN A 26 11.15 34.70 -6.49
N ALA A 27 11.85 33.99 -7.37
CA ALA A 27 12.69 32.90 -6.94
C ALA A 27 13.70 33.53 -5.97
N ALA A 28 13.60 33.19 -4.68
CA ALA A 28 14.64 33.54 -3.74
C ALA A 28 15.94 32.95 -4.30
N ALA A 29 16.89 33.81 -4.68
CA ALA A 29 18.19 33.36 -5.14
C ALA A 29 18.82 32.57 -3.99
N GLU A 30 19.04 31.27 -4.19
CA GLU A 30 19.76 30.42 -3.24
C GLU A 30 21.11 31.06 -2.97
N THR A 31 21.41 31.35 -1.71
CA THR A 31 22.72 31.94 -1.38
C THR A 31 23.80 30.87 -1.51
N PRO A 32 25.05 31.21 -1.86
CA PRO A 32 26.13 30.23 -2.04
C PRO A 32 26.29 29.27 -0.84
N GLY A 33 26.06 29.76 0.40
CA GLY A 33 26.12 28.93 1.60
C GLY A 33 24.96 27.93 1.75
N ASP A 34 23.77 28.24 1.23
CA ASP A 34 22.65 27.29 1.21
C ASP A 34 22.91 26.15 0.21
N GLN A 35 23.54 26.48 -0.93
CA GLN A 35 23.95 25.50 -1.93
C GLN A 35 25.02 24.55 -1.39
N ASP A 36 25.99 25.05 -0.63
CA ASP A 36 27.02 24.24 0.02
C ASP A 36 26.42 23.29 1.07
N LEU A 37 25.46 23.75 1.88
CA LEU A 37 24.78 22.90 2.87
C LEU A 37 23.91 21.82 2.21
N LEU A 38 23.18 22.15 1.14
CA LEU A 38 22.40 21.18 0.37
C LEU A 38 23.33 20.13 -0.26
N ARG A 39 24.45 20.56 -0.83
CA ARG A 39 25.45 19.68 -1.44
C ARG A 39 26.07 18.73 -0.40
N GLN A 40 26.48 19.24 0.75
CA GLN A 40 26.98 18.43 1.87
C GLN A 40 25.93 17.46 2.43
N HIS A 41 24.65 17.82 2.36
CA HIS A 41 23.57 16.93 2.78
C HIS A 41 23.34 15.80 1.76
N GLN A 42 23.31 16.12 0.47
CA GLN A 42 23.21 15.12 -0.60
C GLN A 42 24.39 14.14 -0.59
N GLU A 43 25.62 14.63 -0.41
CA GLU A 43 26.81 13.78 -0.33
C GLU A 43 26.72 12.77 0.82
N ARG A 44 26.30 13.21 2.02
CA ARG A 44 26.09 12.31 3.17
C ARG A 44 25.04 11.23 2.92
N LEU A 45 23.95 11.57 2.24
CA LEU A 45 22.90 10.60 1.88
C LEU A 45 23.43 9.55 0.89
N LEU A 46 24.21 9.98 -0.10
CA LEU A 46 24.83 9.07 -1.08
C LEU A 46 25.85 8.13 -0.41
N GLU A 47 26.69 8.64 0.49
CA GLU A 47 27.62 7.83 1.26
C GLU A 47 26.88 6.79 2.13
N GLN A 48 25.79 7.17 2.79
CA GLN A 48 24.98 6.22 3.56
C GLN A 48 24.36 5.13 2.68
N GLN A 49 23.84 5.50 1.51
CA GLN A 49 23.29 4.55 0.53
C GLN A 49 24.37 3.56 0.06
N GLN A 50 25.57 4.05 -0.28
CA GLN A 50 26.69 3.21 -0.68
C GLN A 50 27.13 2.26 0.43
N ARG A 51 27.33 2.75 1.66
CA ARG A 51 27.67 1.89 2.80
C ARG A 51 26.62 0.83 3.06
N ARG A 52 25.33 1.16 2.91
CA ARG A 52 24.24 0.20 3.05
C ARG A 52 24.30 -0.86 1.94
N LEU A 53 24.51 -0.47 0.68
CA LEU A 53 24.70 -1.40 -0.43
C LEU A 53 25.91 -2.32 -0.24
N GLU A 54 27.04 -1.79 0.23
CA GLU A 54 28.24 -2.57 0.54
C GLU A 54 28.00 -3.53 1.71
N ALA A 55 27.33 -3.07 2.77
CA ALA A 55 26.93 -3.93 3.88
C ALA A 55 26.00 -5.05 3.40
N LEU A 56 25.04 -4.76 2.52
CA LEU A 56 24.17 -5.77 1.93
C LEU A 56 24.94 -6.78 1.06
N LYS A 57 25.97 -6.34 0.33
CA LYS A 57 26.85 -7.24 -0.45
C LYS A 57 27.79 -8.06 0.44
N ALA A 58 28.22 -7.49 1.57
CA ALA A 58 29.11 -8.13 2.54
C ALA A 58 28.37 -9.06 3.52
N LEU A 59 27.04 -8.98 3.60
CA LEU A 59 26.25 -10.02 4.26
C LEU A 59 26.62 -11.35 3.61
N PRO A 60 26.98 -12.39 4.39
CA PRO A 60 27.16 -13.71 3.84
C PRO A 60 25.81 -14.12 3.25
N GLY A 61 25.73 -14.05 1.93
CA GLY A 61 24.66 -14.69 1.19
C GLY A 61 24.72 -16.14 1.59
N LYS A 62 23.76 -16.57 2.41
CA LYS A 62 23.46 -17.98 2.56
C LYS A 62 22.89 -18.38 1.21
N ALA A 63 23.77 -18.55 0.22
CA ALA A 63 23.49 -19.42 -0.89
C ALA A 63 22.96 -20.67 -0.21
N ALA A 64 21.71 -21.02 -0.50
CA ALA A 64 21.21 -22.31 -0.15
C ALA A 64 22.25 -23.28 -0.73
N GLN A 65 23.12 -23.80 0.14
CA GLN A 65 23.94 -24.94 -0.21
C GLN A 65 22.93 -25.92 -0.76
N PRO A 66 23.09 -26.44 -2.00
CA PRO A 66 22.19 -27.44 -2.51
C PRO A 66 22.09 -28.49 -1.42
N ALA A 67 20.90 -28.61 -0.82
CA ALA A 67 20.69 -29.53 0.26
C ALA A 67 21.15 -30.88 -0.27
N GLN A 68 22.22 -31.41 0.30
CA GLN A 68 22.67 -32.75 -0.04
C GLN A 68 21.45 -33.65 0.16
N PRO A 69 21.07 -34.49 -0.82
CA PRO A 69 19.90 -35.33 -0.68
C PRO A 69 20.08 -36.20 0.57
N MET A 70 19.38 -35.86 1.64
CA MET A 70 19.36 -36.63 2.88
C MET A 70 18.29 -37.72 2.73
N ALA A 71 18.59 -38.64 1.82
CA ALA A 71 18.01 -39.97 1.68
C ALA A 71 18.77 -40.64 0.52
N PRO A 72 19.04 -41.97 0.56
CA PRO A 72 19.34 -42.66 -0.69
C PRO A 72 18.23 -42.31 -1.67
N ALA A 73 18.58 -41.72 -2.81
CA ALA A 73 17.62 -41.47 -3.88
C ALA A 73 16.91 -42.80 -4.13
N ASP A 74 15.62 -42.85 -3.82
CA ASP A 74 14.83 -44.04 -4.10
C ASP A 74 14.98 -44.29 -5.59
N LYS A 75 15.65 -45.39 -5.95
CA LYS A 75 15.92 -45.74 -7.36
C LYS A 75 14.61 -46.04 -8.10
N ARG A 76 13.51 -46.18 -7.35
CA ARG A 76 12.17 -46.36 -7.88
C ARG A 76 11.59 -45.01 -8.28
N CYS A 77 11.33 -44.87 -9.57
CA CYS A 77 10.63 -43.74 -10.15
C CYS A 77 9.49 -44.25 -11.03
N PHE A 78 8.49 -43.40 -11.23
CA PHE A 78 7.33 -43.69 -12.06
C PHE A 78 7.47 -42.94 -13.39
N PRO A 79 7.36 -43.63 -14.55
CA PRO A 79 7.39 -42.96 -15.84
C PRO A 79 6.10 -42.17 -16.06
N ILE A 80 6.18 -40.84 -16.04
CA ILE A 80 5.02 -39.96 -16.20
C ILE A 80 4.88 -39.55 -17.66
N LYS A 81 3.79 -39.98 -18.30
CA LYS A 81 3.45 -39.65 -19.69
C LYS A 81 2.60 -38.38 -19.77
N ASP A 82 1.65 -38.25 -18.84
CA ASP A 82 0.67 -37.17 -18.83
C ASP A 82 0.38 -36.72 -17.40
N ILE A 83 0.07 -35.43 -17.24
CA ILE A 83 -0.25 -34.82 -15.95
C ILE A 83 -1.59 -34.09 -16.06
N ASP A 84 -2.58 -34.58 -15.33
CA ASP A 84 -3.90 -33.97 -15.20
C ASP A 84 -3.93 -33.05 -13.97
N LEU A 85 -4.00 -31.73 -14.19
CA LEU A 85 -4.05 -30.73 -13.14
C LEU A 85 -5.50 -30.26 -12.93
N GLN A 86 -6.12 -30.71 -11.84
CA GLN A 86 -7.50 -30.44 -11.48
C GLN A 86 -7.60 -29.31 -10.45
N GLY A 87 -8.71 -28.57 -10.43
CA GLY A 87 -8.96 -27.51 -9.44
C GLY A 87 -8.05 -26.29 -9.55
N ALA A 88 -7.48 -26.06 -10.74
CA ALA A 88 -6.57 -24.95 -11.04
C ALA A 88 -7.20 -23.93 -12.01
N GLU A 89 -8.46 -23.59 -11.78
CA GLU A 89 -9.26 -22.72 -12.65
C GLU A 89 -8.68 -21.30 -12.76
N SER A 90 -7.99 -20.80 -11.74
CA SER A 90 -7.35 -19.48 -11.74
C SER A 90 -6.09 -19.38 -12.60
N LEU A 91 -5.52 -20.52 -13.01
CA LEU A 91 -4.38 -20.57 -13.91
C LEU A 91 -4.85 -20.65 -15.36
N SER A 92 -4.29 -19.81 -16.21
CA SER A 92 -4.45 -19.92 -17.67
C SER A 92 -3.84 -21.22 -18.18
N VAL A 93 -4.30 -21.69 -19.34
CA VAL A 93 -3.76 -22.91 -20.00
C VAL A 93 -2.24 -22.81 -20.19
N ASN A 94 -1.75 -21.64 -20.62
CA ASN A 94 -0.31 -21.39 -20.81
C ASN A 94 0.49 -21.48 -19.51
N GLU A 95 -0.05 -21.01 -18.38
CA GLU A 95 0.60 -21.14 -17.08
C GLU A 95 0.69 -22.61 -16.68
N ARG A 96 -0.40 -23.37 -16.80
CA ARG A 96 -0.43 -24.80 -16.49
C ARG A 96 0.59 -25.56 -17.35
N GLU A 97 0.59 -25.36 -18.66
CA GLU A 97 1.54 -26.01 -19.57
C GLU A 97 2.99 -25.70 -19.21
N ARG A 98 3.31 -24.43 -18.92
CA ARG A 98 4.68 -24.02 -18.54
C ARG A 98 5.14 -24.68 -17.24
N LEU A 99 4.25 -24.78 -16.25
CA LEU A 99 4.56 -25.41 -14.96
C LEU A 99 4.79 -26.92 -15.11
N LEU A 100 4.01 -27.59 -15.96
CA LEU A 100 4.05 -29.05 -16.09
C LEU A 100 5.10 -29.56 -17.08
N LYS A 101 5.46 -28.76 -18.10
CA LYS A 101 6.39 -29.13 -19.17
C LYS A 101 7.71 -29.77 -18.70
N PRO A 102 8.37 -29.31 -17.62
CA PRO A 102 9.63 -29.93 -17.16
C PRO A 102 9.47 -31.37 -16.65
N TYR A 103 8.25 -31.79 -16.30
CA TYR A 103 7.96 -33.05 -15.64
C TYR A 103 7.33 -34.09 -16.59
N LEU A 104 6.82 -33.66 -17.75
CA LEU A 104 6.25 -34.54 -18.76
C LEU A 104 7.32 -35.43 -19.41
N GLY A 105 7.01 -36.72 -19.56
CA GLY A 105 7.92 -37.71 -20.15
C GLY A 105 9.11 -38.10 -19.25
N GLN A 106 9.14 -37.63 -18.00
CA GLN A 106 10.22 -37.91 -17.06
C GLN A 106 9.89 -39.09 -16.13
N CYS A 107 10.92 -39.71 -15.56
CA CYS A 107 10.75 -40.69 -14.49
C CYS A 107 10.81 -39.95 -13.15
N LEU A 108 9.65 -39.79 -12.48
CA LEU A 108 9.55 -39.02 -11.24
C LEU A 108 9.56 -39.95 -10.03
N GLY A 109 10.51 -39.76 -9.13
CA GLY A 109 10.47 -40.33 -7.78
C GLY A 109 9.73 -39.40 -6.82
N VAL A 110 9.57 -39.84 -5.57
CA VAL A 110 8.92 -39.05 -4.51
C VAL A 110 9.51 -37.63 -4.36
N PRO A 111 10.84 -37.41 -4.41
CA PRO A 111 11.40 -36.06 -4.33
C PRO A 111 10.96 -35.16 -5.50
N GLN A 112 10.92 -35.69 -6.72
CA GLN A 112 10.51 -34.92 -7.90
C GLN A 112 9.01 -34.63 -7.90
N LEU A 113 8.18 -35.56 -7.42
CA LEU A 113 6.75 -35.33 -7.23
C LEU A 113 6.50 -34.21 -6.21
N ASN A 114 7.23 -34.21 -5.09
CA ASN A 114 7.14 -33.13 -4.10
C ASN A 114 7.61 -31.79 -4.68
N GLU A 115 8.66 -31.79 -5.50
CA GLU A 115 9.12 -30.57 -6.17
C GLU A 115 8.10 -30.03 -7.19
N LEU A 116 7.38 -30.92 -7.90
CA LEU A 116 6.26 -30.53 -8.77
C LEU A 116 5.15 -29.85 -7.96
N LEU A 117 4.68 -30.48 -6.87
CA LEU A 117 3.64 -29.90 -6.01
C LEU A 117 4.07 -28.55 -5.44
N LYS A 118 5.33 -28.44 -5.02
CA LYS A 118 5.92 -27.19 -4.52
C LYS A 118 6.01 -26.13 -5.60
N THR A 119 6.40 -26.48 -6.82
CA THR A 119 6.46 -25.55 -7.96
C THR A 119 5.08 -24.99 -8.27
N ILE A 120 4.05 -25.84 -8.33
CA ILE A 120 2.67 -25.40 -8.53
C ILE A 120 2.24 -24.48 -7.38
N THR A 121 2.45 -24.90 -6.13
CA THR A 121 2.04 -24.12 -4.94
C THR A 121 2.75 -22.77 -4.88
N ASN A 122 4.04 -22.72 -5.16
CA ASN A 122 4.81 -21.48 -5.19
C ASN A 122 4.31 -20.53 -6.28
N HIS A 123 3.89 -21.05 -7.44
CA HIS A 123 3.30 -20.22 -8.49
C HIS A 123 2.01 -19.51 -8.01
N TYR A 124 1.18 -20.16 -7.19
CA TYR A 124 0.03 -19.53 -6.54
C TYR A 124 0.46 -18.46 -5.53
N ILE A 125 1.45 -18.76 -4.69
CA ILE A 125 2.01 -17.81 -3.71
C ILE A 125 2.54 -16.55 -4.42
N ASP A 126 3.26 -16.72 -5.54
CA ASP A 126 3.78 -15.61 -6.34
C ASP A 126 2.68 -14.74 -6.95
N LYS A 127 1.48 -15.31 -7.17
CA LYS A 127 0.28 -14.56 -7.59
C LYS A 127 -0.48 -13.91 -6.43
N GLY A 128 -0.05 -14.13 -5.18
CA GLY A 128 -0.68 -13.63 -3.95
C GLY A 128 -1.73 -14.57 -3.37
N LEU A 129 -1.93 -15.77 -3.95
CA LEU A 129 -2.94 -16.74 -3.55
C LEU A 129 -2.37 -17.71 -2.49
N VAL A 130 -2.06 -17.18 -1.31
CA VAL A 130 -1.29 -17.88 -0.27
C VAL A 130 -2.03 -19.03 0.43
N THR A 131 -3.35 -19.09 0.28
CA THR A 131 -4.21 -20.14 0.84
C THR A 131 -4.46 -21.30 -0.14
N SER A 132 -3.96 -21.19 -1.39
CA SER A 132 -4.07 -22.23 -2.41
C SER A 132 -2.90 -23.22 -2.34
N ARG A 133 -3.19 -24.53 -2.45
CA ARG A 133 -2.15 -25.59 -2.37
C ARG A 133 -2.41 -26.74 -3.33
N ALA A 134 -1.33 -27.32 -3.86
CA ALA A 134 -1.38 -28.54 -4.66
C ALA A 134 -1.18 -29.80 -3.81
N TYR A 135 -1.96 -30.84 -4.12
CA TYR A 135 -1.95 -32.13 -3.43
C TYR A 135 -1.91 -33.27 -4.44
N LEU A 136 -1.33 -34.39 -4.02
CA LEU A 136 -1.32 -35.63 -4.78
C LEU A 136 -2.34 -36.60 -4.17
N PRO A 137 -3.52 -36.82 -4.81
CA PRO A 137 -4.47 -37.80 -4.32
C PRO A 137 -3.91 -39.22 -4.44
N GLN A 138 -4.43 -40.14 -3.62
CA GLN A 138 -4.10 -41.56 -3.73
C GLN A 138 -4.52 -42.08 -5.11
N GLN A 139 -3.57 -42.65 -5.85
CA GLN A 139 -3.77 -43.11 -7.22
C GLN A 139 -2.72 -44.17 -7.60
N ASP A 140 -2.99 -44.90 -8.68
CA ASP A 140 -2.02 -45.81 -9.30
C ASP A 140 -1.29 -45.09 -10.45
N LEU A 141 0.03 -45.05 -10.38
CA LEU A 141 0.90 -44.41 -11.37
C LEU A 141 1.46 -45.40 -12.40
N SER A 142 1.08 -46.68 -12.36
CA SER A 142 1.59 -47.72 -13.26
C SER A 142 1.31 -47.45 -14.74
N THR A 143 0.24 -46.71 -15.03
CA THR A 143 -0.16 -46.31 -16.39
C THR A 143 0.63 -45.11 -16.92
N GLY A 144 1.29 -44.36 -16.02
CA GLY A 144 1.99 -43.12 -16.31
C GLY A 144 1.10 -41.87 -16.37
N HIS A 145 -0.13 -41.95 -15.90
CA HIS A 145 -1.03 -40.79 -15.75
C HIS A 145 -0.97 -40.26 -14.31
N LEU A 146 -0.51 -39.02 -14.15
CA LEU A 146 -0.38 -38.36 -12.85
C LEU A 146 -1.51 -37.34 -12.67
N LYS A 147 -2.39 -37.55 -11.69
CA LYS A 147 -3.41 -36.58 -11.28
C LYS A 147 -2.87 -35.70 -10.16
N VAL A 148 -2.94 -34.39 -10.31
CA VAL A 148 -2.61 -33.41 -9.27
C VAL A 148 -3.85 -32.58 -9.01
N LEU A 149 -4.25 -32.49 -7.74
CA LEU A 149 -5.40 -31.68 -7.32
C LEU A 149 -4.90 -30.40 -6.67
N VAL A 150 -5.34 -29.26 -7.19
CA VAL A 150 -5.17 -27.97 -6.52
C VAL A 150 -6.45 -27.66 -5.76
N VAL A 151 -6.28 -27.26 -4.49
CA VAL A 151 -7.35 -26.68 -3.70
C VAL A 151 -7.09 -25.18 -3.67
N GLU A 152 -7.87 -24.44 -4.45
CA GLU A 152 -7.82 -22.99 -4.46
C GLU A 152 -8.51 -22.40 -3.22
N GLY A 153 -7.79 -21.54 -2.51
CA GLY A 153 -8.28 -20.94 -1.28
C GLY A 153 -9.28 -19.82 -1.55
N LYS A 154 -10.48 -19.91 -0.95
CA LYS A 154 -11.59 -18.95 -1.13
C LYS A 154 -11.93 -18.23 0.16
N LEU A 155 -12.31 -16.96 0.02
CA LEU A 155 -12.71 -16.12 1.14
C LEU A 155 -14.11 -16.55 1.60
N GLU A 156 -14.24 -17.07 2.81
CA GLU A 156 -15.55 -17.37 3.40
C GLU A 156 -16.13 -16.17 4.16
N GLY A 157 -15.27 -15.36 4.77
CA GLY A 157 -15.72 -14.23 5.55
C GLY A 157 -14.61 -13.24 5.85
N LEU A 158 -15.01 -11.97 5.98
CA LEU A 158 -14.18 -10.88 6.44
C LEU A 158 -14.91 -10.21 7.60
N LYS A 159 -14.31 -10.21 8.79
CA LYS A 159 -14.94 -9.60 9.98
C LYS A 159 -13.91 -8.95 10.89
N GLY A 160 -14.35 -7.93 11.61
CA GLY A 160 -13.58 -7.32 12.69
C GLY A 160 -13.50 -8.28 13.88
N ALA A 161 -12.33 -8.39 14.50
CA ALA A 161 -12.18 -9.11 15.75
C ALA A 161 -12.90 -8.37 16.89
N ASP A 162 -13.16 -9.07 18.00
CA ASP A 162 -13.78 -8.48 19.18
C ASP A 162 -12.97 -7.27 19.68
N GLY A 163 -13.68 -6.18 19.98
CA GLY A 163 -13.07 -4.92 20.43
C GLY A 163 -12.38 -4.10 19.33
N SER A 164 -12.39 -4.53 18.05
CA SER A 164 -11.79 -3.79 16.93
C SER A 164 -12.46 -2.44 16.66
N GLN A 165 -13.74 -2.30 17.04
CA GLN A 165 -14.59 -1.15 16.73
C GLN A 165 -14.71 -0.84 15.23
N LEU A 166 -14.35 -1.79 14.37
CA LEU A 166 -14.54 -1.70 12.92
C LEU A 166 -15.94 -2.18 12.56
N SER A 167 -16.68 -1.38 11.80
CA SER A 167 -17.96 -1.79 11.24
C SER A 167 -17.78 -2.62 9.97
N GLU A 168 -18.75 -3.48 9.66
CA GLU A 168 -18.78 -4.24 8.40
C GLU A 168 -18.71 -3.32 7.17
N ARG A 169 -19.33 -2.13 7.25
CA ARG A 169 -19.28 -1.13 6.19
C ARG A 169 -17.86 -0.60 5.98
N GLU A 170 -17.12 -0.32 7.04
CA GLU A 170 -15.72 0.14 6.93
C GLU A 170 -14.83 -0.93 6.29
N LEU A 171 -15.02 -2.19 6.67
CA LEU A 171 -14.33 -3.33 6.05
C LEU A 171 -14.68 -3.48 4.57
N ALA A 172 -15.97 -3.42 4.22
CA ALA A 172 -16.44 -3.52 2.85
C ALA A 172 -15.97 -2.34 1.96
N MET A 173 -15.76 -1.15 2.54
CA MET A 173 -15.21 0.00 1.82
C MET A 173 -13.68 -0.06 1.66
N ALA A 174 -12.99 -0.77 2.55
CA ALA A 174 -11.54 -0.92 2.50
C ALA A 174 -11.09 -2.13 1.68
N PHE A 175 -11.90 -3.19 1.61
CA PHE A 175 -11.58 -4.43 0.91
C PHE A 175 -12.20 -4.47 -0.50
N PRO A 176 -11.40 -4.67 -1.56
CA PRO A 176 -11.91 -4.67 -2.94
C PRO A 176 -12.60 -5.98 -3.35
N GLY A 177 -12.31 -7.09 -2.67
CA GLY A 177 -12.82 -8.43 -3.03
C GLY A 177 -14.17 -8.78 -2.40
N LYS A 178 -14.68 -9.96 -2.72
CA LYS A 178 -15.96 -10.48 -2.19
C LYS A 178 -15.83 -11.88 -1.61
N THR A 179 -16.72 -12.21 -0.68
CA THR A 179 -16.90 -13.59 -0.21
C THR A 179 -17.17 -14.53 -1.38
N GLY A 180 -16.53 -15.69 -1.38
CA GLY A 180 -16.60 -16.72 -2.42
C GLY A 180 -15.51 -16.60 -3.49
N GLU A 181 -14.82 -15.46 -3.57
CA GLU A 181 -13.69 -15.26 -4.48
C GLU A 181 -12.39 -15.80 -3.88
N LEU A 182 -11.35 -15.89 -4.71
CA LEU A 182 -10.03 -16.35 -4.30
C LEU A 182 -9.41 -15.36 -3.31
N VAL A 183 -8.80 -15.89 -2.26
CA VAL A 183 -8.10 -15.05 -1.27
C VAL A 183 -6.79 -14.57 -1.85
N ASN A 184 -6.69 -13.27 -2.14
CA ASN A 184 -5.42 -12.63 -2.46
C ASN A 184 -4.86 -11.87 -1.27
N LEU A 185 -3.65 -12.21 -0.86
CA LEU A 185 -2.94 -11.56 0.24
C LEU A 185 -2.77 -10.05 0.00
N ARG A 186 -2.50 -9.64 -1.24
CA ARG A 186 -2.25 -8.23 -1.60
C ARG A 186 -3.49 -7.37 -1.36
N ASP A 187 -4.66 -7.89 -1.67
CA ASP A 187 -5.94 -7.19 -1.47
C ASP A 187 -6.23 -6.99 0.03
N ILE A 188 -5.86 -7.98 0.86
CA ILE A 188 -6.00 -7.91 2.33
C ILE A 188 -4.98 -6.92 2.92
N GLU A 189 -3.74 -6.94 2.45
CA GLU A 189 -2.71 -5.97 2.86
C GLU A 189 -3.12 -4.54 2.50
N GLN A 190 -3.64 -4.33 1.28
CA GLN A 190 -4.16 -3.03 0.86
C GLN A 190 -5.34 -2.58 1.73
N MET A 191 -6.25 -3.48 2.10
CA MET A 191 -7.33 -3.17 3.03
C MET A 191 -6.78 -2.72 4.39
N VAL A 192 -5.81 -3.43 4.96
CA VAL A 192 -5.18 -3.07 6.24
C VAL A 192 -4.48 -1.71 6.13
N ASP A 193 -3.77 -1.44 5.05
CA ASP A 193 -3.13 -0.15 4.80
C ASP A 193 -4.15 0.98 4.70
N GLN A 194 -5.26 0.75 3.99
CA GLN A 194 -6.36 1.71 3.88
C GLN A 194 -6.99 2.02 5.24
N LEU A 195 -7.21 1.01 6.09
CA LEU A 195 -7.70 1.20 7.46
C LEU A 195 -6.70 2.01 8.31
N ASN A 196 -5.40 1.77 8.13
CA ASN A 196 -4.31 2.43 8.84
C ASN A 196 -3.95 3.83 8.30
N ARG A 197 -4.56 4.27 7.19
CA ARG A 197 -4.46 5.68 6.76
C ARG A 197 -5.02 6.63 7.80
N LEU A 198 -6.02 6.17 8.57
CA LEU A 198 -6.46 6.87 9.75
C LEU A 198 -5.50 6.57 10.89
N PRO A 199 -4.86 7.60 11.45
CA PRO A 199 -3.89 7.35 12.49
C PRO A 199 -4.51 6.94 13.83
N SER A 200 -5.83 7.00 13.95
CA SER A 200 -6.60 6.47 15.06
C SER A 200 -6.79 4.95 14.99
N ASN A 201 -6.40 4.30 13.89
CA ASN A 201 -6.43 2.86 13.73
C ASN A 201 -5.02 2.25 13.87
N GLN A 202 -5.00 1.02 14.35
CA GLN A 202 -3.85 0.10 14.36
C GLN A 202 -4.37 -1.28 13.95
N ALA A 203 -4.78 -1.37 12.69
CA ALA A 203 -5.34 -2.57 12.09
C ALA A 203 -4.24 -3.58 11.79
N GLN A 204 -4.54 -4.85 12.08
CA GLN A 204 -3.74 -6.03 11.78
C GLN A 204 -4.68 -7.12 11.25
N MET A 205 -4.23 -7.90 10.28
CA MET A 205 -5.01 -9.00 9.75
C MET A 205 -4.47 -10.35 10.24
N GLU A 206 -5.38 -11.30 10.35
CA GLU A 206 -5.10 -12.69 10.68
C GLU A 206 -5.94 -13.59 9.77
N LEU A 207 -5.30 -14.56 9.12
CA LEU A 207 -5.95 -15.57 8.30
C LEU A 207 -6.25 -16.79 9.17
N ALA A 208 -7.53 -17.15 9.26
CA ALA A 208 -8.02 -18.33 9.95
C ALA A 208 -8.60 -19.34 8.95
N PRO A 209 -8.52 -20.65 9.22
CA PRO A 209 -9.21 -21.65 8.40
C PRO A 209 -10.73 -21.48 8.49
N GLY A 210 -11.39 -21.63 7.34
CA GLY A 210 -12.85 -21.64 7.23
C GLY A 210 -13.47 -23.00 7.54
N GLN A 211 -14.77 -23.13 7.29
CA GLN A 211 -15.53 -24.37 7.49
C GLN A 211 -15.45 -25.32 6.28
N ALA A 212 -15.43 -24.78 5.06
CA ALA A 212 -15.31 -25.57 3.85
C ALA A 212 -13.84 -25.87 3.51
N VAL A 213 -13.63 -26.91 2.71
CA VAL A 213 -12.29 -27.25 2.20
C VAL A 213 -11.80 -26.12 1.28
N GLY A 214 -10.63 -25.59 1.58
CA GLY A 214 -10.09 -24.40 0.90
C GLY A 214 -10.72 -23.09 1.37
N GLY A 215 -11.63 -23.12 2.34
CA GLY A 215 -12.20 -21.92 2.94
C GLY A 215 -11.22 -21.20 3.87
N SER A 216 -11.26 -19.88 3.87
CA SER A 216 -10.50 -19.05 4.81
C SER A 216 -11.31 -17.85 5.28
N GLU A 217 -11.19 -17.54 6.56
CA GLU A 217 -11.74 -16.32 7.17
C GLU A 217 -10.62 -15.32 7.41
N VAL A 218 -10.89 -14.04 7.15
CA VAL A 218 -10.00 -12.93 7.47
C VAL A 218 -10.54 -12.21 8.71
N LEU A 219 -9.75 -12.23 9.77
CA LEU A 219 -10.01 -11.52 11.01
C LEU A 219 -9.20 -10.24 11.06
N VAL A 220 -9.86 -9.09 11.23
CA VAL A 220 -9.19 -7.79 11.36
C VAL A 220 -9.20 -7.33 12.80
N LYS A 221 -8.04 -7.39 13.45
CA LYS A 221 -7.82 -6.81 14.78
C LYS A 221 -7.53 -5.33 14.62
N ASN A 222 -8.06 -4.51 15.50
CA ASN A 222 -7.76 -3.08 15.52
C ASN A 222 -7.68 -2.60 16.97
N THR A 223 -6.73 -1.72 17.27
CA THR A 223 -6.63 -1.07 18.57
C THR A 223 -6.87 0.43 18.42
N PRO A 224 -8.13 0.89 18.58
CA PRO A 224 -8.51 2.29 18.45
C PRO A 224 -7.67 3.21 19.33
N GLN A 225 -7.05 4.21 18.71
CA GLN A 225 -6.33 5.30 19.38
C GLN A 225 -7.23 6.55 19.45
N LYS A 226 -6.79 7.52 20.27
CA LYS A 226 -7.51 8.80 20.39
C LYS A 226 -7.65 9.45 19.01
N PRO A 227 -8.86 9.88 18.63
CA PRO A 227 -9.11 10.41 17.29
C PRO A 227 -8.50 11.81 17.10
N TRP A 228 -8.28 12.56 18.17
CA TRP A 228 -7.69 13.89 18.09
C TRP A 228 -6.17 13.86 18.30
N ARG A 229 -5.48 14.79 17.63
CA ARG A 229 -4.05 15.03 17.79
C ARG A 229 -3.77 16.52 17.76
N ALA A 230 -2.82 16.94 18.57
CA ALA A 230 -2.30 18.30 18.54
C ALA A 230 -0.78 18.26 18.64
N GLY A 231 -0.11 19.15 17.90
CA GLY A 231 1.33 19.27 17.88
C GLY A 231 1.74 20.73 17.88
N LEU A 232 2.84 21.04 18.57
CA LEU A 232 3.49 22.33 18.55
C LEU A 232 4.98 22.10 18.33
N SER A 233 5.55 22.68 17.29
CA SER A 233 6.99 22.60 16.99
C SER A 233 7.58 23.98 16.75
N ARG A 234 8.90 24.08 16.89
CA ARG A 234 9.68 25.29 16.65
C ARG A 234 10.88 24.92 15.81
N SER A 235 11.22 25.76 14.83
CA SER A 235 12.42 25.59 14.02
C SER A 235 13.16 26.92 13.84
N ASN A 236 14.47 26.85 13.66
CA ASN A 236 15.34 28.01 13.43
C ASN A 236 15.93 28.06 12.01
N ASP A 237 15.37 27.27 11.08
CA ASP A 237 15.82 27.16 9.68
C ASP A 237 15.49 28.40 8.82
N GLY A 238 14.88 29.43 9.40
CA GLY A 238 14.51 30.64 8.68
C GLY A 238 15.72 31.55 8.42
N GLN A 239 15.65 32.37 7.38
CA GLN A 239 16.74 33.30 7.06
C GLN A 239 16.67 34.57 7.92
N LYS A 240 17.80 35.29 8.05
CA LYS A 240 17.84 36.55 8.82
C LYS A 240 16.83 37.60 8.32
N SER A 241 16.60 37.65 7.01
CA SER A 241 15.72 38.60 6.32
C SER A 241 14.23 38.28 6.47
N THR A 242 13.86 37.01 6.60
CA THR A 242 12.46 36.53 6.63
C THR A 242 12.04 35.94 7.98
N GLY A 243 12.94 36.01 8.96
CA GLY A 243 12.74 35.58 10.33
C GLY A 243 13.29 34.18 10.57
N GLN A 244 14.26 34.08 11.49
CA GLN A 244 14.97 32.83 11.77
C GLN A 244 14.10 31.82 12.50
N LEU A 245 13.22 32.29 13.38
CA LEU A 245 12.40 31.43 14.22
C LEU A 245 11.02 31.23 13.62
N ALA A 246 10.64 29.98 13.38
CA ALA A 246 9.28 29.59 13.04
C ALA A 246 8.65 28.75 14.15
N VAL A 247 7.38 28.98 14.43
CA VAL A 247 6.53 28.15 15.29
C VAL A 247 5.43 27.55 14.44
N PHE A 248 5.23 26.24 14.57
CA PHE A 248 4.23 25.49 13.83
C PHE A 248 3.29 24.81 14.82
N GLY A 249 1.99 25.00 14.64
CA GLY A 249 0.94 24.34 15.41
C GLY A 249 0.05 23.52 14.47
N SER A 250 -0.26 22.30 14.87
CA SER A 250 -1.26 21.46 14.20
C SER A 250 -2.28 20.96 15.20
N ALA A 251 -3.53 20.87 14.76
CA ALA A 251 -4.59 20.19 15.49
C ALA A 251 -5.47 19.48 14.49
N GLY A 252 -5.75 18.20 14.72
CA GLY A 252 -6.56 17.39 13.83
C GLY A 252 -7.45 16.43 14.59
N ASN A 253 -8.56 16.06 13.99
CA ASN A 253 -9.45 15.01 14.46
C ASN A 253 -9.66 14.00 13.33
N ALA A 254 -9.21 12.77 13.56
CA ALA A 254 -9.42 11.59 12.75
C ALA A 254 -10.31 10.63 13.54
N PRO A 255 -11.64 10.84 13.55
CA PRO A 255 -12.57 9.84 14.10
C PRO A 255 -12.33 8.49 13.42
N LEU A 256 -12.76 7.40 14.06
CA LEU A 256 -12.53 6.02 13.57
C LEU A 256 -13.09 5.79 12.15
N LYS A 257 -14.06 6.63 11.74
CA LYS A 257 -14.63 6.63 10.39
C LYS A 257 -13.80 7.46 9.41
N PRO A 258 -13.25 6.85 8.33
CA PRO A 258 -12.32 7.53 7.42
C PRO A 258 -12.92 8.72 6.67
N GLU A 259 -14.23 8.68 6.40
CA GLU A 259 -14.98 9.72 5.69
C GLU A 259 -15.05 11.07 6.44
N GLN A 260 -14.64 11.14 7.72
CA GLN A 260 -14.80 12.32 8.57
C GLN A 260 -13.50 12.94 9.09
N ALA A 261 -12.33 12.49 8.62
CA ALA A 261 -11.05 13.04 9.05
C ALA A 261 -10.89 14.52 8.65
N LYS A 262 -10.51 15.36 9.61
CA LYS A 262 -10.28 16.81 9.42
C LYS A 262 -8.99 17.25 10.12
N ALA A 263 -8.16 18.03 9.45
CA ALA A 263 -6.94 18.60 10.00
C ALA A 263 -6.89 20.12 9.82
N LEU A 264 -6.38 20.83 10.83
CA LEU A 264 -6.10 22.26 10.79
C LEU A 264 -4.63 22.50 11.14
N THR A 265 -3.95 23.30 10.34
CA THR A 265 -2.53 23.61 10.49
C THR A 265 -2.33 25.11 10.48
N ALA A 266 -1.52 25.63 11.40
CA ALA A 266 -1.15 27.04 11.49
C ALA A 266 0.36 27.21 11.67
N ARG A 267 0.99 28.10 10.89
CA ARG A 267 2.42 28.42 11.00
C ARG A 267 2.60 29.91 11.25
N ARG A 268 3.51 30.27 12.16
CA ARG A 268 3.88 31.66 12.43
C ARG A 268 5.40 31.80 12.45
N THR A 269 5.93 32.69 11.61
CA THR A 269 7.36 33.04 11.58
C THR A 269 7.60 34.36 12.30
N LEU A 270 8.64 34.43 13.11
CA LEU A 270 9.05 35.62 13.89
C LEU A 270 10.32 36.21 13.28
N CYS A 271 10.21 37.41 12.70
CA CYS A 271 11.37 38.24 12.36
C CYS A 271 11.82 39.03 13.59
N LEU A 272 13.03 38.73 14.11
CA LEU A 272 13.62 39.46 15.23
C LEU A 272 14.45 40.68 14.79
N THR A 273 14.48 41.00 13.49
CA THR A 273 15.20 42.16 12.96
C THR A 273 14.22 43.32 12.79
N HIS A 274 13.83 44.00 13.87
CA HIS A 274 13.46 45.43 13.94
C HIS A 274 13.13 45.81 15.40
N PRO A 275 13.52 47.01 15.88
CA PRO A 275 13.13 47.50 17.19
C PRO A 275 11.60 47.66 17.27
N VAL A 276 11.08 47.60 18.51
CA VAL A 276 9.65 47.56 18.88
C VAL A 276 8.89 48.77 18.35
N SER A 277 8.38 48.73 17.12
CA SER A 277 7.41 49.71 16.62
C SER A 277 6.69 49.25 15.34
N ARG A 278 5.85 48.21 15.43
CA ARG A 278 4.55 48.07 14.71
C ARG A 278 4.05 46.63 14.82
N LEU A 279 3.03 46.44 15.64
CA LEU A 279 2.13 45.29 15.55
C LEU A 279 1.27 45.45 14.29
N ALA A 280 1.80 45.04 13.13
CA ALA A 280 0.98 44.85 11.94
C ALA A 280 0.50 43.40 11.89
N ARG A 281 -0.79 43.25 12.13
CA ARG A 281 -1.62 42.04 12.12
C ARG A 281 -1.54 41.36 10.74
N ALA A 282 -1.03 40.14 10.69
CA ALA A 282 -1.27 39.20 9.59
C ALA A 282 -1.65 37.84 10.19
N VAL A 283 -2.93 37.70 10.56
CA VAL A 283 -3.57 36.41 10.77
C VAL A 283 -4.19 36.05 9.43
N ALA A 284 -3.53 35.18 8.67
CA ALA A 284 -4.14 34.53 7.53
C ALA A 284 -4.38 33.06 7.90
N PRO A 285 -5.61 32.65 8.25
CA PRO A 285 -5.94 31.24 8.32
C PRO A 285 -5.95 30.69 6.89
N SER A 286 -4.94 29.94 6.48
CA SER A 286 -5.08 29.12 5.29
C SER A 286 -5.95 27.92 5.65
N LYS A 287 -7.25 28.01 5.34
CA LYS A 287 -8.12 26.83 5.26
C LYS A 287 -7.67 25.99 4.06
N GLY A 288 -6.61 25.22 4.22
CA GLY A 288 -6.26 24.15 3.29
C GLY A 288 -7.15 22.94 3.60
N ALA A 289 -8.36 22.89 3.05
CA ALA A 289 -9.08 21.64 2.96
C ALA A 289 -8.38 20.80 1.89
N ILE A 290 -7.53 19.87 2.30
CA ILE A 290 -7.03 18.83 1.40
C ILE A 290 -8.17 17.82 1.27
N PHE A 291 -9.01 18.01 0.24
CA PHE A 291 -9.89 16.96 -0.23
C PHE A 291 -9.02 15.94 -0.96
N TYR A 292 -9.02 14.69 -0.50
CA TYR A 292 -8.56 13.58 -1.31
C TYR A 292 -9.66 13.33 -2.37
N PRO A 293 -9.36 13.42 -3.68
CA PRO A 293 -10.31 13.01 -4.71
C PRO A 293 -10.47 11.48 -4.69
N GLU A 294 -11.62 11.04 -5.21
CA GLU A 294 -12.13 9.66 -5.28
C GLU A 294 -11.14 8.62 -5.81
#